data_AF-A0AAJ1NZ42-F1
#
_entry.id   AF-A0AAJ1NZ42-F1
#
_cell.length_a   1.000
_cell.length_b   1.000
_cell.length_c   1.000
_cell.angle_alpha   90.00
_cell.angle_beta   90.00
_cell.angle_gamma   90.00
#
_symmetry.space_group_name_H-M   'P 1'
#
loop_
_entity.id
_entity.type
_entity.pdbx_description
1 polymer ?
#
loop_
_entity_poly.entity_id
_entity_poly.type
_entity_poly.pdbx_seq_one_letter_code
_entity_poly.pdbx_strand_id
1 'polypeptide(L)'
;MGVELTLLHALYILCLLTIITFFIFRKDTTIICIIFTFLLALTATSSIPLAVSSIFQSFIYAITELLPTILIISIIVSMSNLLVHTGINDTMILPFTKMIRTPTLAYWIIGLLMMTISFFFWPSPAVALMGAILLPVAVRVGLPPIGVAIAMNLFGHGIALSGDKTP
;
A
#
# COMPACT_ATOMS: atom_id res chain seq x y z
N MET A 1 -0.90 20.58 -33.06
CA MET A 1 -2.07 20.88 -32.20
C MET A 1 -1.52 21.49 -30.92
N GLY A 2 -1.56 22.81 -30.81
CA GLY A 2 -1.00 23.51 -29.66
C GLY A 2 -1.84 23.22 -28.42
N VAL A 3 -1.20 22.84 -27.32
CA VAL A 3 -1.88 22.70 -26.03
C VAL A 3 -2.14 24.12 -25.53
N GLU A 4 -3.35 24.63 -25.72
CA GLU A 4 -3.75 25.91 -25.13
C GLU A 4 -3.95 25.72 -23.62
N LEU A 5 -3.12 26.40 -22.83
CA LEU A 5 -3.21 26.43 -21.38
C LEU A 5 -4.50 27.16 -20.97
N THR A 6 -5.55 26.39 -20.70
CA THR A 6 -6.81 26.94 -20.18
C THR A 6 -6.74 27.17 -18.67
N LEU A 7 -7.66 27.98 -18.15
CA LEU A 7 -7.80 28.27 -16.72
C LEU A 7 -7.96 26.99 -15.86
N LEU A 8 -8.51 25.91 -16.43
CA LEU A 8 -8.62 24.60 -15.79
C LEU A 8 -7.25 23.98 -15.47
N HIS A 9 -6.27 24.10 -16.37
CA HIS A 9 -4.94 23.54 -16.18
C HIS A 9 -4.20 24.25 -15.04
N ALA A 10 -4.31 25.58 -14.97
CA ALA A 10 -3.74 26.36 -13.88
C ALA A 10 -4.36 25.99 -12.53
N LEU A 11 -5.69 25.81 -12.48
CA LEU A 11 -6.41 25.44 -11.27
C LEU A 11 -6.06 24.02 -10.80
N TYR A 12 -5.87 23.09 -11.75
CA TYR A 12 -5.41 21.73 -11.46
C TYR A 12 -3.98 21.70 -10.88
N ILE A 13 -3.03 22.45 -11.48
CA ILE A 13 -1.66 22.56 -10.95
C ILE A 13 -1.67 23.15 -9.54
N LEU A 14 -2.50 24.16 -9.31
CA LEU A 14 -2.63 24.79 -8.00
C LEU A 14 -3.22 23.82 -6.95
N CYS A 15 -4.19 22.99 -7.34
CA CYS A 15 -4.71 21.90 -6.50
C CYS A 15 -3.58 20.94 -6.08
N LEU A 16 -2.79 20.45 -7.05
CA LEU A 16 -1.67 19.53 -6.79
C LEU A 16 -0.63 20.13 -5.83
N LEU A 17 -0.19 21.36 -6.07
CA LEU A 17 0.78 22.02 -5.19
C LEU A 17 0.24 22.20 -3.76
N THR A 18 -1.05 22.51 -3.63
CA THR A 18 -1.69 22.66 -2.33
C THR A 18 -1.75 21.33 -1.58
N ILE A 19 -2.10 20.23 -2.27
CA ILE A 19 -2.11 18.87 -1.68
C ILE A 19 -0.71 18.48 -1.19
N ILE A 20 0.32 18.67 -2.02
CA ILE A 20 1.71 18.35 -1.67
C ILE A 20 2.16 19.16 -0.45
N THR A 21 1.83 20.45 -0.41
CA THR A 21 2.16 21.31 0.72
C THR A 21 1.51 20.81 2.02
N PHE A 22 0.26 20.36 1.97
CA PHE A 22 -0.43 19.79 3.13
C PHE A 22 0.14 18.45 3.59
N PHE A 23 0.60 17.60 2.65
CA PHE A 23 1.34 16.38 2.98
C PHE A 23 2.64 16.68 3.73
N ILE A 24 3.40 17.72 3.31
CA ILE A 24 4.61 18.15 4.03
C ILE A 24 4.25 18.58 5.46
N PHE A 25 3.14 19.28 5.64
CA PHE A 25 2.65 19.68 6.96
C PHE A 25 1.93 18.58 7.75
N ARG A 26 1.84 17.35 7.21
CA ARG A 26 1.13 16.21 7.82
C ARG A 26 -0.31 16.56 8.23
N LYS A 27 -0.99 17.40 7.43
CA LYS A 27 -2.38 17.82 7.66
C LYS A 27 -3.34 17.08 6.74
N ASP A 28 -4.60 16.96 7.17
CA ASP A 28 -5.66 16.35 6.38
C ASP A 28 -5.95 17.17 5.10
N THR A 29 -5.99 16.49 3.96
CA THR A 29 -6.20 17.10 2.63
C THR A 29 -7.66 17.00 2.15
N THR A 30 -8.52 16.30 2.88
CA THR A 30 -9.90 15.97 2.45
C THR A 30 -10.72 17.21 2.11
N ILE A 31 -10.76 18.19 3.01
CA ILE A 31 -11.50 19.45 2.82
C ILE A 31 -10.99 20.20 1.58
N ILE A 32 -9.67 20.22 1.39
CA ILE A 32 -9.02 20.89 0.26
C ILE A 32 -9.42 20.22 -1.05
N CYS A 33 -9.36 18.89 -1.11
CA CYS A 33 -9.76 18.14 -2.29
C CYS A 33 -11.23 18.39 -2.66
N ILE A 34 -12.14 18.51 -1.68
CA ILE A 34 -13.56 18.84 -1.91
C ILE A 34 -13.71 20.25 -2.48
N ILE A 35 -13.01 21.23 -1.93
CA ILE A 35 -13.03 22.62 -2.43
C ILE A 35 -12.50 22.68 -3.87
N PHE A 36 -11.40 22.00 -4.17
CA PHE A 36 -10.81 22.02 -5.51
C PHE A 36 -11.64 21.26 -6.53
N THR A 37 -12.25 20.14 -6.18
CA THR A 37 -13.19 19.44 -7.08
C THR A 37 -14.41 20.31 -7.39
N PHE A 38 -14.92 21.05 -6.40
CA PHE A 38 -15.98 22.04 -6.63
C PHE A 38 -15.53 23.17 -7.57
N LEU A 39 -14.36 23.77 -7.34
CA LEU A 39 -13.83 24.86 -8.17
C LEU A 39 -13.54 24.41 -9.61
N LEU A 40 -12.97 23.21 -9.79
CA LEU A 40 -12.76 22.61 -11.12
C LEU A 40 -14.09 22.40 -11.84
N ALA A 41 -15.10 21.87 -11.15
CA ALA A 41 -16.41 21.65 -11.75
C ALA A 41 -17.16 22.95 -12.08
N LEU A 42 -17.05 23.97 -11.21
CA LEU A 42 -17.66 25.28 -11.44
C LEU A 42 -17.05 25.96 -12.68
N THR A 43 -15.73 25.90 -12.82
CA THR A 43 -15.03 26.48 -13.98
C THR A 43 -15.27 25.69 -15.27
N ALA A 44 -15.50 24.38 -15.19
CA ALA A 44 -15.82 23.55 -16.36
C ALA A 44 -17.28 23.69 -16.81
N THR A 45 -18.25 23.73 -15.88
CA THR A 45 -19.67 23.63 -16.20
C THR A 45 -20.43 24.96 -16.08
N SER A 46 -19.82 25.99 -15.48
CA SER A 46 -20.40 27.34 -15.29
C SER A 46 -21.77 27.37 -14.57
N SER A 47 -22.11 26.31 -13.83
CA SER A 47 -23.35 26.25 -13.06
C SER A 47 -23.13 25.63 -11.68
N ILE A 48 -23.73 26.25 -10.67
CA ILE A 48 -23.57 25.86 -9.26
C ILE A 48 -24.22 24.50 -8.97
N PRO A 49 -25.44 24.17 -9.47
CA PRO A 49 -26.05 22.87 -9.18
C PRO A 49 -25.24 21.69 -9.73
N LEU A 50 -24.65 21.83 -10.91
CA LEU A 50 -23.80 20.79 -11.51
C LEU A 50 -22.44 20.67 -10.81
N ALA A 51 -21.89 21.76 -10.28
CA ALA A 51 -20.65 21.73 -9.50
C ALA A 51 -20.82 21.06 -8.13
N VAL A 52 -22.01 21.15 -7.51
CA VAL A 52 -22.30 20.40 -6.27
C VAL A 52 -22.49 18.91 -6.59
N SER A 53 -23.22 18.57 -7.65
CA SER A 53 -23.43 17.17 -8.02
C SER A 53 -22.15 16.44 -8.42
N SER A 54 -21.17 17.15 -9.02
CA SER A 54 -19.86 16.57 -9.39
C SER A 54 -19.02 16.12 -8.19
N ILE A 55 -19.18 16.71 -7.01
CA ILE A 55 -18.52 16.24 -5.78
C ILE A 55 -19.01 14.83 -5.44
N PHE A 56 -20.34 14.63 -5.45
CA PHE A 56 -20.94 13.32 -5.22
C PHE A 56 -20.54 12.31 -6.29
N GLN A 57 -20.51 12.72 -7.56
CA GLN A 57 -20.04 11.86 -8.65
C GLN A 57 -18.57 11.46 -8.49
N SER A 58 -17.72 12.36 -7.97
CA SER A 58 -16.31 12.06 -7.68
C SER A 58 -16.18 11.03 -6.56
N PHE A 59 -17.05 11.05 -5.55
CA PHE A 59 -17.09 10.00 -4.52
C PHE A 59 -17.60 8.67 -5.05
N ILE A 60 -18.64 8.68 -5.89
CA ILE A 60 -19.14 7.47 -6.56
C ILE A 60 -18.00 6.86 -7.40
N TYR A 61 -17.32 7.69 -8.19
CA TYR A 61 -16.17 7.28 -9.00
C TYR A 61 -15.05 6.68 -8.15
N ALA A 62 -14.66 7.34 -7.06
CA ALA A 62 -13.62 6.84 -6.16
C ALA A 62 -14.00 5.48 -5.55
N ILE A 63 -15.28 5.30 -5.15
CA ILE A 63 -15.76 4.01 -4.63
C ILE A 63 -15.73 2.95 -5.73
N THR A 64 -16.21 3.23 -6.94
CA THR A 64 -16.23 2.23 -8.01
C THR A 64 -14.83 1.76 -8.42
N GLU A 65 -13.84 2.64 -8.39
CA GLU A 65 -12.45 2.29 -8.71
C GLU A 65 -11.75 1.54 -7.57
N LEU A 66 -11.98 1.95 -6.31
CA LEU A 66 -11.27 1.38 -5.17
C LEU A 66 -11.95 0.12 -4.62
N LEU A 67 -13.27 -0.03 -4.73
CA LEU A 67 -14.01 -1.16 -4.13
C LEU A 67 -13.51 -2.54 -4.62
N PRO A 68 -13.24 -2.77 -5.91
CA PRO A 68 -12.67 -4.04 -6.37
C PRO A 68 -11.34 -4.36 -5.69
N THR A 69 -10.45 -3.37 -5.55
CA THR A 69 -9.14 -3.55 -4.91
C THR A 69 -9.27 -3.87 -3.42
N ILE A 70 -10.17 -3.17 -2.70
CA ILE A 70 -10.45 -3.41 -1.28
C ILE A 70 -11.02 -4.83 -1.07
N LEU A 71 -11.93 -5.27 -1.95
CA LEU A 71 -12.51 -6.61 -1.91
C LEU A 71 -11.43 -7.68 -2.07
N ILE A 72 -10.55 -7.53 -3.06
CA ILE A 72 -9.43 -8.47 -3.29
C ILE A 72 -8.52 -8.53 -2.06
N ILE A 73 -8.08 -7.38 -1.54
CA ILE A 73 -7.22 -7.33 -0.35
C ILE A 73 -7.91 -7.99 0.86
N SER A 74 -9.21 -7.77 1.04
CA SER A 74 -10.00 -8.37 2.12
C SER A 74 -10.04 -9.89 2.05
N ILE A 75 -10.28 -10.46 0.86
CA ILE A 75 -10.26 -11.92 0.65
C ILE A 75 -8.87 -12.49 0.93
N ILE A 76 -7.81 -11.85 0.42
CA ILE A 76 -6.43 -12.30 0.62
C ILE A 76 -6.07 -12.28 2.11
N VAL A 77 -6.40 -11.19 2.82
CA VAL A 77 -6.17 -11.06 4.27
C VAL A 77 -6.94 -12.15 5.04
N SER A 78 -8.20 -12.40 4.68
CA SER A 78 -9.01 -13.44 5.33
C SER A 78 -8.40 -14.83 5.14
N MET A 79 -8.02 -15.19 3.91
CA MET A 79 -7.37 -16.46 3.61
C MET A 79 -6.03 -16.60 4.35
N SER A 80 -5.22 -15.55 4.36
CA SER A 80 -3.97 -15.51 5.13
C SER A 80 -4.20 -15.76 6.61
N ASN A 81 -5.21 -15.13 7.21
CA ASN A 81 -5.56 -15.33 8.61
C ASN A 81 -6.02 -16.77 8.90
N LEU A 82 -6.77 -17.39 7.97
CA LEU A 82 -7.13 -18.81 8.09
C LEU A 82 -5.91 -19.73 8.06
N LEU A 83 -4.90 -19.45 7.23
CA LEU A 83 -3.65 -20.22 7.19
C LEU A 83 -2.83 -20.09 8.48
N VAL A 84 -2.87 -18.92 9.13
CA VAL A 84 -2.28 -18.73 10.48
C VAL A 84 -3.04 -19.56 11.51
N HIS A 85 -4.37 -19.41 11.55
CA HIS A 85 -5.20 -20.05 12.58
C HIS A 85 -5.20 -21.59 12.49
N THR A 86 -5.01 -22.14 11.30
CA THR A 86 -4.90 -23.59 11.07
C THR A 86 -3.51 -24.16 11.36
N GLY A 87 -2.49 -23.31 11.63
CA GLY A 87 -1.10 -23.75 11.84
C GLY A 87 -0.40 -24.26 10.57
N ILE A 88 -1.04 -24.15 9.40
CA ILE A 88 -0.45 -24.51 8.12
C ILE A 88 0.79 -23.63 7.85
N ASN A 89 0.70 -22.35 8.18
CA ASN A 89 1.79 -21.39 8.04
C ASN A 89 3.05 -21.80 8.85
N ASP A 90 2.87 -22.26 10.09
CA ASP A 90 3.97 -22.72 10.94
C ASP A 90 4.70 -23.90 10.31
N THR A 91 3.94 -24.85 9.78
CA THR A 91 4.46 -26.07 9.14
C THR A 91 5.19 -25.73 7.83
N MET A 92 4.67 -24.78 7.05
CA MET A 92 5.25 -24.34 5.78
C MET A 92 6.59 -23.61 5.96
N ILE A 93 6.74 -22.84 7.04
CA ILE A 93 7.94 -22.02 7.30
C ILE A 93 9.01 -22.81 8.08
N LEU A 94 8.62 -23.82 8.85
CA LEU A 94 9.52 -24.66 9.64
C LEU A 94 10.80 -25.15 8.92
N PRO A 95 10.78 -25.65 7.67
CA PRO A 95 12.00 -26.11 7.00
C PRO A 95 13.02 -24.98 6.79
N PHE A 96 12.56 -23.76 6.54
CA PHE A 96 13.42 -22.61 6.31
C PHE A 96 14.07 -22.12 7.61
N THR A 97 13.42 -22.32 8.76
CA THR A 97 14.02 -22.01 10.07
C THR A 97 15.29 -22.82 10.33
N LYS A 98 15.40 -24.06 9.81
CA LYS A 98 16.61 -24.91 9.95
C LYS A 98 17.81 -24.41 9.11
N MET A 99 17.55 -23.61 8.09
CA MET A 99 18.58 -23.03 7.21
C MET A 99 19.20 -21.77 7.83
N ILE A 100 18.50 -21.11 8.76
CA ILE A 100 18.97 -19.91 9.45
C ILE A 100 19.98 -20.30 10.54
N ARG A 101 21.27 -20.24 10.22
CA ARG A 101 22.37 -20.59 11.15
C ARG A 101 23.29 -19.43 11.51
N THR A 102 23.31 -18.36 10.71
CA THR A 102 24.13 -17.17 10.94
C THR A 102 23.28 -15.90 10.77
N PRO A 103 23.63 -14.78 11.41
CA PRO A 103 22.84 -13.54 11.32
C PRO A 103 22.76 -12.99 9.89
N THR A 104 23.83 -13.10 9.11
CA THR A 104 23.83 -12.70 7.69
C THR A 104 22.89 -13.58 6.86
N LEU A 105 22.88 -14.89 7.08
CA LEU A 105 21.93 -15.78 6.40
C LEU A 105 20.49 -15.51 6.84
N ALA A 106 20.27 -15.19 8.12
CA ALA A 106 18.95 -14.80 8.63
C ALA A 106 18.39 -13.61 7.85
N TYR A 107 19.17 -12.55 7.67
CA TYR A 107 18.75 -11.35 6.93
C TYR A 107 18.30 -11.69 5.50
N TRP A 108 19.13 -12.43 4.75
CA TRP A 108 18.84 -12.77 3.35
C TRP A 108 17.69 -13.76 3.19
N ILE A 109 17.63 -14.81 4.02
CA ILE A 109 16.57 -15.82 3.95
C ILE A 109 15.22 -15.16 4.31
N ILE A 110 15.17 -14.36 5.37
CA ILE A 110 13.94 -13.65 5.76
C ILE A 110 13.51 -12.69 4.66
N GLY A 111 14.44 -11.92 4.10
CA GLY A 111 14.14 -10.99 3.00
C GLY A 111 13.60 -11.70 1.75
N LEU A 112 14.28 -12.75 1.28
CA LEU A 112 13.88 -13.47 0.07
C LEU A 112 12.56 -14.22 0.25
N LEU A 113 12.36 -14.85 1.40
CA LEU A 113 11.12 -15.56 1.73
C LEU A 113 9.98 -14.56 1.92
N MET A 114 10.25 -13.38 2.50
CA MET A 114 9.29 -12.28 2.57
C MET A 114 8.91 -11.80 1.18
N MET A 115 9.87 -11.65 0.27
CA MET A 115 9.64 -11.25 -1.12
C MET A 115 8.73 -12.25 -1.85
N THR A 116 9.03 -13.55 -1.74
CA THR A 116 8.23 -14.58 -2.42
C THR A 116 6.81 -14.63 -1.89
N ILE A 117 6.61 -14.61 -0.57
CA ILE A 117 5.26 -14.63 0.02
C ILE A 117 4.50 -13.33 -0.29
N SER A 118 5.16 -12.17 -0.26
CA SER A 118 4.52 -10.88 -0.56
C SER A 118 3.97 -10.81 -1.99
N PHE A 119 4.58 -11.51 -2.95
CA PHE A 119 4.06 -11.62 -4.31
C PHE A 119 2.74 -12.37 -4.42
N PHE A 120 2.41 -13.25 -3.47
CA PHE A 120 1.18 -14.03 -3.47
C PHE A 120 0.13 -13.50 -2.50
N PHE A 121 0.54 -13.05 -1.31
CA PHE A 121 -0.36 -12.74 -0.18
C PHE A 121 -0.46 -11.26 0.16
N TRP A 122 0.07 -10.36 -0.68
CA TRP A 122 0.26 -8.94 -0.39
C TRP A 122 1.26 -8.73 0.79
N PRO A 123 2.02 -7.63 0.83
CA PRO A 123 3.01 -7.44 1.90
C PRO A 123 2.42 -7.40 3.31
N SER A 124 1.25 -6.78 3.49
CA SER A 124 0.66 -6.61 4.83
C SER A 124 0.28 -7.94 5.51
N PRO A 125 -0.41 -8.89 4.85
CA PRO A 125 -0.59 -10.25 5.40
C PRO A 125 0.71 -11.04 5.48
N ALA A 126 1.61 -10.91 4.50
CA ALA A 126 2.91 -11.59 4.50
C ALA A 126 3.76 -11.23 5.74
N VAL A 127 3.76 -9.95 6.17
CA VAL A 127 4.47 -9.54 7.39
C VAL A 127 3.89 -10.24 8.61
N ALA A 128 2.56 -10.34 8.73
CA ALA A 128 1.92 -11.00 9.87
C ALA A 128 2.26 -12.50 9.93
N LEU A 129 2.20 -13.18 8.79
CA LEU A 129 2.56 -14.59 8.63
C LEU A 129 4.03 -14.86 9.01
N MET A 130 4.92 -14.02 8.50
CA MET A 130 6.37 -14.22 8.60
C MET A 130 6.94 -13.74 9.93
N GLY A 131 6.44 -12.61 10.43
CA GLY A 131 6.91 -11.96 11.66
C GLY A 131 6.67 -12.82 12.88
N ALA A 132 5.53 -13.52 12.96
CA ALA A 132 5.20 -14.38 14.10
C ALA A 132 6.22 -15.52 14.30
N ILE A 133 6.73 -16.10 13.20
CA ILE A 133 7.58 -17.30 13.23
C ILE A 133 9.06 -16.96 13.08
N LEU A 134 9.42 -16.06 12.16
CA LEU A 134 10.81 -15.81 11.82
C LEU A 134 11.51 -14.82 12.74
N LEU A 135 10.77 -13.90 13.36
CA LEU A 135 11.34 -12.96 14.34
C LEU A 135 12.01 -13.68 15.51
N PRO A 136 11.37 -14.61 16.24
CA PRO A 136 12.03 -15.32 17.34
C PRO A 136 13.21 -16.19 16.87
N VAL A 137 13.13 -16.76 15.66
CA VAL A 137 14.22 -17.57 15.07
C VAL A 137 15.44 -16.69 14.72
N ALA A 138 15.22 -15.54 14.12
CA ALA A 138 16.28 -14.61 13.74
C ALA A 138 17.04 -14.05 14.95
N VAL A 139 16.30 -13.70 16.01
CA VAL A 139 16.87 -13.19 17.26
C VAL A 139 17.71 -14.26 17.96
N ARG A 140 17.29 -15.54 17.92
CA ARG A 140 18.09 -16.66 18.47
C ARG A 140 19.45 -16.84 17.79
N VAL A 141 19.56 -16.45 16.52
CA VAL A 141 20.79 -16.57 15.72
C VAL A 141 21.63 -15.28 15.78
N GLY A 142 21.22 -14.30 16.59
CA GLY A 142 21.97 -13.07 16.86
C GLY A 142 21.69 -11.91 15.91
N LEU A 143 20.67 -12.01 15.05
CA LEU A 143 20.23 -10.86 14.24
C LEU A 143 19.39 -9.91 15.11
N PRO A 144 19.71 -8.61 15.18
CA PRO A 144 18.91 -7.67 15.97
C PRO A 144 17.50 -7.53 15.36
N PRO A 145 16.45 -7.30 16.18
CA PRO A 145 15.07 -7.15 15.71
C PRO A 145 14.91 -6.09 14.61
N ILE A 146 15.70 -5.01 14.67
CA ILE A 146 15.70 -3.97 13.64
C ILE A 146 16.17 -4.50 12.29
N GLY A 147 17.13 -5.44 12.26
CA GLY A 147 17.60 -6.06 11.02
C GLY A 147 16.54 -6.93 10.36
N VAL A 148 15.74 -7.63 11.17
CA VAL A 148 14.57 -8.38 10.70
C VAL A 148 13.54 -7.42 10.10
N ALA A 149 13.20 -6.34 10.82
CA ALA A 149 12.24 -5.35 10.35
C ALA A 149 12.70 -4.68 9.04
N ILE A 150 14.00 -4.37 8.91
CA ILE A 150 14.58 -3.83 7.67
C ILE A 150 14.46 -4.85 6.53
N ALA A 151 14.83 -6.11 6.75
CA ALA A 151 14.70 -7.16 5.73
C ALA A 151 13.25 -7.31 5.27
N MET A 152 12.31 -7.41 6.22
CA MET A 152 10.91 -7.61 5.88
C MET A 152 10.32 -6.43 5.10
N ASN A 153 10.64 -5.19 5.49
CA ASN A 153 10.13 -4.00 4.82
C ASN A 153 10.81 -3.73 3.47
N LEU A 154 12.13 -3.90 3.38
CA LEU A 154 12.86 -3.68 2.13
C LEU A 154 12.40 -4.66 1.04
N PHE A 155 12.32 -5.95 1.37
CA PHE A 155 11.96 -6.97 0.39
C PHE A 155 10.45 -7.08 0.17
N GLY A 156 9.63 -6.92 1.21
CA GLY A 156 8.18 -6.94 1.10
C GLY A 156 7.59 -5.65 0.55
N HIS A 157 7.75 -4.54 1.27
CA HIS A 157 7.16 -3.26 0.87
C HIS A 157 7.97 -2.50 -0.18
N GLY A 158 9.29 -2.68 -0.22
CA GLY A 158 10.14 -2.06 -1.24
C GLY A 158 10.05 -2.83 -2.55
N ILE A 159 10.75 -3.96 -2.62
CA ILE A 159 10.96 -4.71 -3.88
C ILE A 159 9.65 -5.35 -4.36
N ALA A 160 8.89 -6.02 -3.50
CA ALA A 160 7.73 -6.77 -3.96
C ALA A 160 6.57 -5.87 -4.45
N LEU A 161 6.33 -4.72 -3.81
CA LEU A 161 5.36 -3.72 -4.30
C LEU A 161 5.85 -2.93 -5.51
N SER A 162 7.16 -2.71 -5.64
CA SER A 162 7.72 -2.04 -6.83
C SER A 162 7.55 -2.89 -8.09
N GLY A 163 7.38 -4.20 -7.95
CA GLY A 163 7.08 -5.12 -9.04
C GLY A 163 5.60 -5.19 -9.40
N ASP A 164 4.81 -4.15 -9.09
CA ASP A 164 3.35 -4.11 -9.29
C ASP A 164 2.97 -4.79 -10.61
N LYS A 165 2.27 -5.92 -10.48
CA LYS A 165 1.66 -6.62 -11.59
C LYS A 165 0.34 -5.91 -11.86
N THR A 166 0.41 -4.82 -12.63
CA THR A 166 -0.77 -4.35 -13.36
C THR A 166 -1.26 -5.51 -14.24
N PRO A 167 -2.51 -5.98 -14.11
CA PRO A 167 -3.17 -6.64 -15.23
C PRO A 167 -3.28 -5.68 -16.43
#